data_AF-A0A9P7FD23-F1
#
_entry.id   AF-A0A9P7FD23-F1
#
_cell.length_a   1.000
_cell.length_b   1.000
_cell.length_c   1.000
_cell.angle_alpha   90.00
_cell.angle_beta   90.00
_cell.angle_gamma   90.00
#
_symmetry.space_group_name_H-M   'P 1'
#
loop_
_entity.id
_entity.type
_entity.pdbx_description
1 polymer ?
#
loop_
_entity_poly.entity_id
_entity_poly.type
_entity_poly.pdbx_seq_one_letter_code
_entity_poly.pdbx_strand_id
1 'polypeptide(L)'
;MNPNLAIAPDFQLPEYTEARAQLVNEAINDRQAATILANLWHIQNDADKRLWTIRLKAEAREAEAERREATEEEAQSAIKEECKKNKAKYALVKDIEITLDPIILPCQYATWKMKSGDYCELFYFTNSSLEEASRSAFTADKDALVILPSSDGLHKCIPAGAAKDPKVQVIKDENLTWE
;
A
#
# COMPACT_ATOMS: atom_id res chain seq x y z
N MET A 1 30.20 -34.49 -17.77
CA MET A 1 30.40 -33.89 -19.11
C MET A 1 29.14 -33.15 -19.51
N ASN A 2 29.24 -32.01 -20.20
CA ASN A 2 28.08 -31.27 -20.70
C ASN A 2 27.57 -31.92 -22.00
N PRO A 3 26.37 -32.51 -22.04
CA PRO A 3 25.84 -33.18 -23.23
C PRO A 3 25.59 -32.22 -24.40
N ASN A 4 25.52 -30.92 -24.16
CA ASN A 4 25.42 -29.92 -25.23
C ASN A 4 26.70 -29.79 -26.07
N LEU A 5 27.83 -30.30 -25.58
CA LEU A 5 29.11 -30.29 -26.30
C LEU A 5 29.40 -31.63 -26.99
N ALA A 6 28.53 -32.63 -26.85
CA ALA A 6 28.71 -33.93 -27.46
C ALA A 6 28.42 -33.88 -28.97
N ILE A 7 29.35 -34.40 -29.77
CA ILE A 7 29.22 -34.52 -31.23
C ILE A 7 28.83 -35.96 -31.55
N ALA A 8 27.88 -36.12 -32.47
CA ALA A 8 27.46 -37.45 -32.93
C ALA A 8 28.63 -38.16 -33.61
N PRO A 9 28.98 -39.40 -33.20
CA PRO A 9 29.97 -40.19 -33.91
C PRO A 9 29.53 -40.47 -35.35
N ASP A 10 30.49 -40.57 -36.27
CA ASP A 10 30.19 -41.02 -37.62
C ASP A 10 30.05 -42.54 -37.65
N PHE A 11 28.82 -43.01 -37.59
CA PHE A 11 28.49 -44.44 -37.62
C PHE A 11 28.73 -45.10 -38.97
N GLN A 12 29.17 -44.38 -40.01
CA GLN A 12 29.62 -44.97 -41.27
C GLN A 12 31.08 -45.47 -41.22
N LEU A 13 31.85 -45.06 -40.21
CA LEU A 13 33.24 -45.49 -40.05
C LEU A 13 33.35 -47.01 -39.79
N PRO A 14 34.48 -47.64 -40.18
CA PRO A 14 34.72 -49.07 -39.98
C PRO A 14 34.67 -49.53 -38.52
N GLU A 15 34.92 -48.61 -37.57
CA GLU A 15 34.90 -48.87 -36.13
C GLU A 15 33.52 -49.33 -35.64
N TYR A 16 32.45 -48.95 -36.34
CA TYR A 16 31.08 -49.31 -36.00
C TYR A 16 30.53 -50.49 -36.80
N THR A 17 31.36 -51.18 -37.60
CA THR A 17 30.91 -52.28 -38.47
C THR A 17 30.23 -53.40 -37.68
N GLU A 18 30.74 -53.75 -36.50
CA GLU A 18 30.13 -54.77 -35.64
C GLU A 18 28.76 -54.34 -35.11
N ALA A 19 28.64 -53.08 -34.67
CA ALA A 19 27.37 -52.52 -34.21
C ALA A 19 26.33 -52.42 -35.35
N ARG A 20 26.77 -52.13 -36.58
CA ARG A 20 25.88 -52.17 -37.76
C ARG A 20 25.47 -53.58 -38.13
N ALA A 21 26.40 -54.55 -38.08
CA ALA A 21 26.12 -55.95 -38.40
C ALA A 21 25.03 -56.56 -37.50
N GLN A 22 24.90 -56.12 -36.25
CA GLN A 22 23.82 -56.53 -35.34
C GLN A 22 22.42 -56.06 -35.77
N LEU A 23 22.34 -55.01 -36.59
CA LEU A 23 21.09 -54.40 -37.04
C LEU A 23 20.74 -54.73 -38.50
N VAL A 24 21.69 -55.26 -39.27
CA VAL A 24 21.49 -55.64 -40.67
C VAL A 24 20.64 -56.92 -40.75
N ASN A 25 19.62 -56.90 -41.61
CA ASN A 25 18.78 -58.05 -41.93
C ASN A 25 18.25 -57.92 -43.38
N GLU A 26 17.40 -58.84 -43.83
CA GLU A 26 16.84 -58.80 -45.19
C GLU A 26 16.08 -57.49 -45.53
N ALA A 27 15.60 -56.75 -44.52
CA ALA A 27 14.87 -55.49 -44.68
C ALA A 27 15.72 -54.23 -44.40
N ILE A 28 16.86 -54.36 -43.73
CA ILE A 28 17.70 -53.24 -43.27
C ILE A 28 19.11 -53.42 -43.79
N ASN A 29 19.53 -52.51 -44.67
CA ASN A 29 20.90 -52.47 -45.20
C ASN A 29 21.87 -51.75 -44.26
N ASP A 30 23.18 -51.90 -44.50
CA ASP A 30 24.25 -51.34 -43.66
C ASP A 30 24.13 -49.82 -43.45
N ARG A 31 23.72 -49.08 -44.49
CA ARG A 31 23.52 -47.62 -44.42
C ARG A 31 22.31 -47.25 -43.54
N GLN A 32 21.23 -48.04 -43.61
CA GLN A 32 20.07 -47.89 -42.73
C GLN A 32 20.42 -48.23 -41.29
N ALA A 33 21.25 -49.26 -41.04
CA ALA A 33 21.77 -49.59 -39.72
C ALA A 33 22.58 -48.42 -39.12
N ALA A 34 23.47 -47.79 -39.89
CA ALA A 34 24.20 -46.59 -39.46
C ALA A 34 23.26 -45.43 -39.09
N THR A 35 22.19 -45.25 -39.87
CA THR A 35 21.18 -44.20 -39.63
C THR A 35 20.39 -44.46 -38.34
N ILE A 36 20.05 -45.72 -38.07
CA ILE A 36 19.36 -46.12 -36.84
C ILE A 36 20.25 -45.85 -35.62
N LEU A 37 21.55 -46.18 -35.68
CA LEU A 37 22.50 -45.89 -34.61
C LEU A 37 22.65 -44.38 -34.35
N ALA A 38 22.73 -43.57 -35.42
CA ALA A 38 22.75 -42.11 -35.31
C ALA A 38 21.49 -41.58 -34.61
N ASN A 39 20.30 -42.07 -35.00
CA ASN A 39 19.03 -41.67 -34.41
C ASN A 39 18.96 -42.04 -32.92
N LEU A 40 19.38 -43.26 -32.55
CA LEU A 40 19.43 -43.69 -31.15
C LEU A 40 20.36 -42.81 -30.32
N TRP A 41 21.53 -42.46 -30.88
CA TRP A 41 22.46 -41.54 -30.23
C TRP A 41 21.82 -40.17 -29.99
N HIS A 42 21.12 -39.60 -30.98
CA HIS A 42 20.41 -38.33 -30.83
C HIS A 42 19.34 -38.39 -29.75
N ILE A 43 18.53 -39.45 -29.72
CA ILE A 43 17.50 -39.65 -28.70
C ILE A 43 18.11 -39.67 -27.30
N GLN A 44 19.22 -40.40 -27.13
CA GLN A 44 19.91 -40.49 -25.85
C GLN A 44 20.53 -39.15 -25.45
N ASN A 45 21.25 -38.50 -26.37
CA ASN A 45 21.88 -37.21 -26.10
C ASN A 45 20.84 -36.13 -25.75
N ASP A 46 19.66 -36.14 -26.38
CA ASP A 46 18.58 -35.21 -26.05
C ASP A 46 17.91 -35.53 -24.70
N ALA A 47 17.85 -36.80 -24.29
CA ALA A 47 17.48 -37.15 -22.92
C ALA A 47 18.51 -36.60 -21.91
N ASP A 48 19.80 -36.75 -22.19
CA ASP A 48 20.87 -36.26 -21.32
C ASP A 48 20.87 -34.72 -21.22
N LYS A 49 20.64 -34.00 -22.34
CA LYS A 49 20.46 -32.53 -22.33
C LYS A 49 19.27 -32.09 -21.49
N ARG A 50 18.15 -32.83 -21.51
CA ARG A 50 16.99 -32.54 -20.66
C ARG A 50 17.33 -32.70 -19.19
N LEU A 51 17.98 -33.80 -18.81
CA LEU A 51 18.43 -34.02 -17.43
C LEU A 51 19.43 -32.95 -16.98
N TRP A 52 20.37 -32.59 -17.85
CA TRP A 52 21.32 -31.51 -17.59
C TRP A 52 20.61 -30.17 -17.34
N THR A 53 19.61 -29.85 -18.15
CA THR A 53 18.80 -28.63 -17.99
C THR A 53 18.04 -28.63 -16.68
N ILE A 54 17.47 -29.76 -16.28
CA ILE A 54 16.78 -29.92 -15.00
C ILE A 54 17.75 -29.66 -13.84
N ARG A 55 18.94 -30.26 -13.89
CA ARG A 55 19.98 -30.06 -12.88
C ARG A 55 20.38 -28.59 -12.76
N LEU A 56 20.66 -27.92 -13.89
CA LEU A 56 21.07 -26.52 -13.89
C LEU A 56 19.97 -25.60 -13.32
N LYS A 57 18.70 -25.91 -13.60
CA LYS A 57 17.57 -25.18 -13.03
C LYS A 57 17.43 -25.41 -11.53
N ALA A 58 17.69 -26.62 -11.04
CA ALA A 58 17.67 -26.91 -9.61
C ALA A 58 18.77 -26.13 -8.87
N GLU A 59 20.00 -26.18 -9.38
CA GLU A 59 21.15 -25.45 -8.83
C GLU A 59 20.93 -23.93 -8.85
N ALA A 60 20.36 -23.38 -9.93
CA ALA A 60 20.03 -21.96 -10.01
C ALA A 60 18.98 -21.54 -8.97
N ARG A 61 17.98 -22.39 -8.70
CA ARG A 61 16.96 -22.13 -7.68
C ARG A 61 17.53 -22.16 -6.28
N GLU A 62 18.39 -23.12 -5.99
CA GLU A 62 19.07 -23.24 -4.69
C GLU A 62 19.95 -22.01 -4.42
N ALA A 63 20.77 -21.62 -5.39
CA ALA A 63 21.61 -20.41 -5.29
C ALA A 63 20.80 -19.10 -5.22
N GLU A 64 19.57 -19.06 -5.74
CA GLU A 64 18.68 -17.93 -5.57
C GLU A 64 18.04 -17.92 -4.17
N ALA A 65 17.63 -19.09 -3.66
CA ALA A 65 17.06 -19.22 -2.32
C ALA A 65 18.10 -18.82 -1.25
N GLU A 66 19.33 -19.32 -1.36
CA GLU A 66 20.42 -18.99 -0.43
C GLU A 66 20.75 -17.48 -0.45
N ARG A 67 20.73 -16.86 -1.64
CA ARG A 67 20.89 -15.40 -1.75
C ARG A 67 19.75 -14.63 -1.11
N ARG A 68 18.50 -15.07 -1.28
CA ARG A 68 17.35 -14.43 -0.65
C ARG A 68 17.43 -14.53 0.87
N GLU A 69 17.74 -15.72 1.39
CA GLU A 69 17.92 -15.94 2.82
C GLU A 69 19.02 -15.03 3.39
N ALA A 70 20.18 -14.97 2.74
CA ALA A 70 21.27 -14.06 3.15
C ALA A 70 20.82 -12.58 3.16
N THR A 71 20.08 -12.14 2.14
CA THR A 71 19.56 -10.75 2.10
C THR A 71 18.52 -10.48 3.19
N GLU A 72 17.67 -11.46 3.51
CA GLU A 72 16.68 -11.34 4.57
C GLU A 72 17.35 -11.29 5.94
N GLU A 73 18.36 -12.12 6.19
CA GLU A 73 19.16 -12.08 7.42
C GLU A 73 19.88 -10.74 7.57
N GLU A 74 20.49 -10.22 6.50
CA GLU A 74 21.15 -8.90 6.51
C GLU A 74 20.13 -7.78 6.81
N ALA A 75 18.97 -7.80 6.15
CA ALA A 75 17.91 -6.82 6.38
C ALA A 75 17.39 -6.88 7.83
N GLN A 76 17.17 -8.08 8.37
CA GLN A 76 16.75 -8.25 9.76
C GLN A 76 17.83 -7.76 10.74
N SER A 77 19.10 -8.02 10.46
CA SER A 77 20.21 -7.52 11.26
C SER A 77 20.26 -6.00 11.24
N ALA A 78 20.09 -5.38 10.07
CA ALA A 78 20.05 -3.94 9.90
C ALA A 78 18.89 -3.30 10.69
N ILE A 79 17.69 -3.89 10.64
CA ILE A 79 16.53 -3.42 11.43
C ILE A 79 16.82 -3.54 12.93
N LYS A 80 17.38 -4.67 13.39
CA LYS A 80 17.72 -4.85 14.82
C LYS A 80 18.73 -3.80 15.28
N GLU A 81 19.77 -3.53 14.49
CA GLU A 81 20.76 -2.51 14.81
C GLU A 81 20.18 -1.09 14.80
N GLU A 82 19.28 -0.78 13.86
CA GLU A 82 18.62 0.51 13.81
C GLU A 82 17.66 0.69 15.01
N CYS A 83 16.86 -0.32 15.36
CA CYS A 83 16.03 -0.32 16.57
C CYS A 83 16.85 -0.10 17.85
N LYS A 84 18.04 -0.72 17.94
CA LYS A 84 18.95 -0.53 19.09
C LYS A 84 19.47 0.90 19.18
N LYS A 85 19.82 1.51 18.05
CA LYS A 85 20.33 2.90 17.97
C LYS A 85 19.22 3.92 18.18
N ASN A 86 18.00 3.61 17.75
CA ASN A 86 16.90 4.56 17.63
C ASN A 86 15.68 4.18 18.49
N LYS A 87 15.92 3.80 19.74
CA LYS A 87 14.90 3.27 20.66
C LYS A 87 13.65 4.14 20.79
N ALA A 88 13.78 5.46 20.70
CA ALA A 88 12.66 6.39 20.80
C ALA A 88 11.72 6.31 19.60
N LYS A 89 12.23 6.09 18.39
CA LYS A 89 11.44 5.98 17.15
C LYS A 89 10.64 4.67 17.10
N TYR A 90 11.14 3.62 17.71
CA TYR A 90 10.50 2.29 17.76
C TYR A 90 9.87 2.00 19.12
N ALA A 91 9.71 3.02 19.96
CA ALA A 91 9.00 2.88 21.22
C ALA A 91 7.52 2.57 20.93
N LEU A 92 6.96 1.63 21.69
CA LEU A 92 5.54 1.32 21.59
C LEU A 92 4.74 2.58 21.94
N VAL A 93 3.92 3.07 21.01
CA VAL A 93 2.96 4.14 21.31
C VAL A 93 2.01 3.57 22.35
N LYS A 94 1.94 4.22 23.50
CA LYS A 94 0.98 3.84 24.54
C LYS A 94 -0.42 4.05 23.97
N ASP A 95 -1.25 3.02 24.07
CA ASP A 95 -2.66 3.13 23.75
C ASP A 95 -3.28 4.02 24.83
N ILE A 96 -3.42 5.31 24.52
CA ILE A 96 -4.09 6.26 25.38
C ILE A 96 -5.56 6.14 24.98
N GLU A 97 -6.42 5.77 25.92
CA GLU A 97 -7.87 5.84 25.72
C GLU A 97 -8.23 7.27 25.31
N ILE A 98 -8.54 7.44 24.02
CA ILE A 98 -9.04 8.70 23.50
C ILE A 98 -10.47 8.80 24.05
N THR A 99 -10.66 9.65 25.06
CA THR A 99 -11.99 10.04 25.52
C THR A 99 -12.73 10.66 24.34
N LEU A 100 -13.68 9.93 23.76
CA LEU A 100 -14.54 10.35 22.65
C LEU A 100 -15.63 11.33 23.11
N ASP A 101 -15.34 12.16 24.12
CA ASP A 101 -16.29 13.13 24.61
C ASP A 101 -16.55 14.16 23.51
N PRO A 102 -17.82 14.43 23.16
CA PRO A 102 -18.15 15.38 22.12
C PRO A 102 -17.66 16.78 22.52
N ILE A 103 -16.90 17.42 21.62
CA ILE A 103 -16.46 18.80 21.82
C ILE A 103 -17.68 19.71 21.70
N ILE A 104 -18.14 20.24 22.83
CA ILE A 104 -19.23 21.22 22.87
C ILE A 104 -18.64 22.58 22.50
N LEU A 105 -19.04 23.11 21.33
CA LEU A 105 -18.61 24.42 20.85
C LEU A 105 -19.77 25.41 20.84
N PRO A 106 -19.53 26.68 21.19
CA PRO A 106 -20.52 27.73 21.05
C PRO A 106 -20.82 28.01 19.57
N CYS A 107 -21.93 28.70 19.32
CA CYS A 107 -22.34 29.04 17.96
C CYS A 107 -21.29 29.89 17.21
N GLN A 108 -21.39 29.95 15.88
CA GLN A 108 -20.42 30.68 15.05
C GLN A 108 -20.35 32.17 15.41
N TYR A 109 -21.48 32.80 15.73
CA TYR A 109 -21.57 34.19 16.17
C TYR A 109 -20.73 34.46 17.42
N ALA A 110 -20.91 33.65 18.47
CA ALA A 110 -20.14 33.77 19.70
C ALA A 110 -18.65 33.50 19.47
N THR A 111 -18.33 32.51 18.63
CA THR A 111 -16.94 32.23 18.23
C THR A 111 -16.30 33.43 17.52
N TRP A 112 -17.03 34.10 16.63
CA TRP A 112 -16.56 35.28 15.93
C TRP A 112 -16.33 36.45 16.90
N LYS A 113 -17.28 36.72 17.80
CA LYS A 113 -17.16 37.75 18.83
C LYS A 113 -15.95 37.54 19.73
N MET A 114 -15.72 36.29 20.18
CA MET A 114 -14.53 35.93 20.95
C MET A 114 -13.22 36.19 20.19
N LYS A 115 -13.17 35.89 18.89
CA LYS A 115 -11.99 36.17 18.06
C LYS A 115 -11.75 37.66 17.84
N SER A 116 -12.82 38.43 17.69
CA SER A 116 -12.76 39.88 17.50
C SER A 116 -12.47 40.64 18.80
N GLY A 117 -12.59 39.98 19.97
CA GLY A 117 -12.47 40.63 21.27
C GLY A 117 -13.67 41.52 21.62
N ASP A 118 -14.78 41.38 20.88
CA ASP A 118 -16.01 42.10 21.14
C ASP A 118 -16.80 41.43 22.26
N TYR A 119 -17.61 42.23 22.96
CA TYR A 119 -18.59 41.70 23.89
C TYR A 119 -19.59 40.75 23.19
N CYS A 120 -19.80 39.60 23.83
CA CYS A 120 -20.74 38.56 23.44
C CYS A 120 -21.63 38.27 24.64
N GLU A 121 -22.95 38.21 24.42
CA GLU A 121 -23.93 37.88 25.46
C GLU A 121 -23.65 36.49 26.06
N LEU A 122 -23.77 36.36 27.39
CA LEU A 122 -23.47 35.12 28.12
C LEU A 122 -24.45 33.99 27.78
N PHE A 123 -25.64 34.35 27.29
CA PHE A 123 -26.64 33.40 26.78
C PHE A 123 -26.07 32.39 25.79
N TYR A 124 -25.10 32.76 24.94
CA TYR A 124 -24.51 31.84 23.94
C TYR A 124 -23.60 30.74 24.52
N PHE A 125 -23.40 30.74 25.83
CA PHE A 125 -22.57 29.78 26.55
C PHE A 125 -23.38 28.96 27.57
N THR A 126 -24.71 29.10 27.61
CA THR A 126 -25.59 28.24 28.42
C THR A 126 -25.69 26.84 27.82
N ASN A 127 -25.99 25.82 28.64
CA ASN A 127 -26.12 24.45 28.12
C ASN A 127 -27.21 24.37 27.04
N SER A 128 -28.34 25.06 27.26
CA SER A 128 -29.44 25.18 26.31
C SER A 128 -29.01 25.72 24.94
N SER A 129 -28.21 26.79 24.90
CA SER A 129 -27.74 27.37 23.64
C SER A 129 -26.59 26.59 23.01
N LEU A 130 -25.74 25.93 23.82
CA LEU A 130 -24.69 25.02 23.35
C LEU A 130 -25.29 23.76 22.71
N GLU A 131 -26.35 23.20 23.29
CA GLU A 131 -27.08 22.10 22.68
C GLU A 131 -27.76 22.53 21.38
N GLU A 132 -28.37 23.71 21.35
CA GLU A 132 -28.98 24.25 20.12
C GLU A 132 -27.91 24.49 19.04
N ALA A 133 -26.75 25.03 19.42
CA ALA A 133 -25.62 25.25 18.52
C ALA A 133 -25.05 23.92 17.98
N SER A 134 -24.99 22.88 18.79
CA SER A 134 -24.54 21.55 18.34
C SER A 134 -25.53 20.89 17.36
N ARG A 135 -26.84 21.17 17.50
CA ARG A 135 -27.89 20.74 16.57
C ARG A 135 -27.91 21.55 15.27
N SER A 136 -27.50 22.81 15.33
CA SER A 136 -27.34 23.70 14.17
C SER A 136 -26.04 23.38 13.41
N ALA A 137 -26.03 22.22 12.75
CA ALA A 137 -24.88 21.79 11.96
C ALA A 137 -24.53 22.84 10.88
N PHE A 138 -23.34 23.43 10.97
CA PHE A 138 -22.44 23.82 9.86
C PHE A 138 -23.05 24.39 8.56
N THR A 139 -24.13 25.16 8.61
CA THR A 139 -24.94 25.45 7.40
C THR A 139 -24.60 26.76 6.69
N ALA A 140 -23.55 27.46 7.09
CA ALA A 140 -22.99 28.54 6.28
C ALA A 140 -21.47 28.46 6.28
N ASP A 141 -20.88 28.58 5.10
CA ASP A 141 -19.48 28.96 4.95
C ASP A 141 -19.26 30.21 5.82
N LYS A 142 -18.29 30.12 6.75
CA LYS A 142 -18.00 31.18 7.73
C LYS A 142 -17.66 32.50 7.03
N ASP A 143 -17.15 32.41 5.81
CA ASP A 143 -16.73 33.53 4.97
C ASP A 143 -17.80 33.94 3.95
N ALA A 144 -18.93 33.22 3.85
CA ALA A 144 -20.05 33.68 3.02
C ALA A 144 -20.56 35.03 3.53
N LEU A 145 -20.81 35.96 2.63
CA LEU A 145 -21.26 37.29 3.01
C LEU A 145 -22.80 37.34 3.04
N VAL A 146 -23.35 37.87 4.13
CA VAL A 146 -24.77 38.15 4.30
C VAL A 146 -24.99 39.65 4.23
N ILE A 147 -26.01 40.03 3.46
CA ILE A 147 -26.43 41.42 3.30
C ILE A 147 -27.51 41.71 4.33
N LEU A 148 -27.23 42.62 5.26
CA LEU A 148 -28.15 43.06 6.29
C LEU A 148 -28.58 44.52 6.06
N PRO A 149 -29.87 44.85 6.24
CA PRO A 149 -30.31 46.23 6.24
C PRO A 149 -29.74 46.95 7.47
N SER A 150 -29.14 48.12 7.26
CA SER A 150 -28.63 48.98 8.33
C SER A 150 -29.57 50.16 8.57
N SER A 151 -29.54 50.74 9.77
CA SER A 151 -30.46 51.80 10.22
C SER A 151 -30.33 53.13 9.47
N ASP A 152 -29.26 53.28 8.71
CA ASP A 152 -28.93 54.39 7.81
C ASP A 152 -29.53 54.22 6.39
N GLY A 153 -30.29 53.15 6.15
CA GLY A 153 -30.88 52.86 4.83
C GLY A 153 -29.89 52.24 3.84
N LEU A 154 -28.64 52.01 4.25
CA LEU A 154 -27.63 51.32 3.46
C LEU A 154 -27.63 49.81 3.80
N HIS A 155 -27.19 48.99 2.85
CA HIS A 155 -26.98 47.57 3.09
C HIS A 155 -25.54 47.31 3.56
N LYS A 156 -25.37 46.60 4.69
CA LYS A 156 -24.07 46.15 5.18
C LYS A 156 -23.84 44.70 4.78
N CYS A 157 -22.67 44.43 4.24
CA CYS A 157 -22.22 43.09 3.86
C CYS A 157 -21.27 42.59 4.95
N ILE A 158 -21.68 41.59 5.73
CA ILE A 158 -20.86 41.01 6.81
C ILE A 158 -20.71 39.50 6.62
N PRO A 159 -19.64 38.87 7.12
CA PRO A 159 -19.54 37.42 7.15
C PRO A 159 -20.74 36.79 7.86
N ALA A 160 -21.24 35.66 7.35
CA ALA A 160 -22.39 34.93 7.89
C ALA A 160 -22.14 34.53 9.35
N GLY A 161 -20.91 34.15 9.67
CA GLY A 161 -20.51 33.83 11.05
C GLY A 161 -20.50 35.02 12.00
N ALA A 162 -20.54 36.26 11.50
CA ALA A 162 -20.62 37.49 12.31
C ALA A 162 -22.07 37.98 12.47
N ALA A 163 -23.02 37.42 11.71
CA ALA A 163 -24.43 37.77 11.81
C ALA A 163 -25.09 37.06 12.99
N LYS A 164 -25.92 37.78 13.74
CA LYS A 164 -26.82 37.16 14.73
C LYS A 164 -27.92 36.39 13.98
N ASP A 165 -28.21 35.18 14.41
CA ASP A 165 -29.36 34.43 13.88
C ASP A 165 -30.66 35.11 14.35
N PRO A 166 -31.50 35.65 13.44
CA PRO A 166 -32.74 36.31 13.81
C PRO A 166 -33.79 35.37 14.43
N LYS A 167 -33.60 34.04 14.32
CA LYS A 167 -34.49 33.05 14.94
C LYS A 167 -34.19 32.79 16.41
N VAL A 168 -32.95 33.07 16.84
CA VAL A 168 -32.50 32.84 18.21
C VAL A 168 -32.91 34.03 19.08
N GLN A 169 -33.82 33.79 20.03
CA GLN A 169 -34.17 34.79 21.03
C GLN A 169 -33.09 34.85 22.11
N VAL A 170 -32.22 35.85 22.03
CA VAL A 170 -31.14 36.05 23.00
C VAL A 170 -31.68 36.65 24.29
N ILE A 171 -31.45 35.95 25.41
CA ILE A 171 -31.76 36.46 26.76
C ILE A 171 -30.64 37.42 27.18
N LYS A 172 -31.00 38.60 27.70
CA LYS A 172 -30.01 39.54 28.25
C LYS A 172 -29.37 38.96 29.51
N ASP A 173 -28.09 39.25 29.71
CA ASP A 173 -27.31 38.78 30.86
C ASP A 173 -27.99 39.05 32.22
N GLU A 174 -28.64 40.20 32.38
CA GLU A 174 -29.37 40.59 33.61
C GLU A 174 -30.56 39.68 33.94
N ASN A 175 -31.14 39.04 32.92
CA ASN A 175 -32.30 38.15 33.04
C ASN A 175 -31.91 36.68 32.88
N LEU A 176 -30.62 36.37 32.81
CA LEU A 176 -30.14 35.01 32.64
C LEU A 176 -30.25 34.26 33.97
N THR A 177 -31.00 33.17 33.97
CA THR A 177 -31.01 32.22 35.08
C THR A 177 -29.86 31.25 34.86
N TRP A 178 -28.87 31.28 35.74
CA TRP A 178 -27.79 30.29 35.75
C TRP A 178 -28.41 28.94 36.15
N GLU A 179 -28.48 28.02 35.17
CA GLU A 179 -28.94 26.64 35.33
C GLU A 179 -28.13 25.87 36.38
#